data_AF-A0A943SC10-F1
#
_entry.id   AF-A0A943SC10-F1
#
_cell.length_a   1.000
_cell.length_b   1.000
_cell.length_c   1.000
_cell.angle_alpha   90.00
_cell.angle_beta   90.00
_cell.angle_gamma   90.00
#
_symmetry.space_group_name_H-M   'P 1'
#
loop_
_entity.id
_entity.type
_entity.pdbx_description
1 polymer ?
#
loop_
_entity_poly.entity_id
_entity_poly.type
_entity_poly.pdbx_seq_one_letter_code
_entity_poly.pdbx_strand_id
1 'polypeptide(L)'
;MTQNEVNAVFDEQVRLCADTLKRKTKEYTGDDPDRLGAFKAAAALQHTTPQRALAGMLAKHIVSLYDMCFAEETVYPMDTWDEKITDSLNYLFLLKAIVKEGHTN
;
A
#
# COMPACT_ATOMS: atom_id res chain seq x y z
N MET A 1 25.03 6.35 0.30
CA MET A 1 24.33 6.02 1.55
C MET A 1 25.16 5.05 2.37
N THR A 2 25.44 5.36 3.63
CA THR A 2 25.99 4.45 4.64
C THR A 2 24.89 3.55 5.20
N GLN A 3 25.26 2.55 5.99
CA GLN A 3 24.29 1.67 6.65
C GLN A 3 23.31 2.45 7.55
N ASN A 4 23.82 3.47 8.27
CA ASN A 4 22.98 4.30 9.13
C ASN A 4 21.99 5.15 8.32
N GLU A 5 22.41 5.66 7.15
CA GLU A 5 21.52 6.43 6.26
C GLU A 5 20.43 5.54 5.66
N VAL A 6 20.74 4.29 5.31
CA VAL A 6 19.72 3.32 4.84
C VAL A 6 18.73 2.98 5.95
N ASN A 7 19.20 2.79 7.18
CA ASN A 7 18.32 2.55 8.33
C ASN A 7 17.40 3.75 8.59
N ALA A 8 17.92 4.98 8.47
CA ALA A 8 17.12 6.19 8.61
C ALA A 8 15.99 6.25 7.57
N VAL A 9 16.29 5.92 6.31
CA VAL A 9 15.26 5.83 5.24
C VAL A 9 14.22 4.76 5.54
N PHE A 10 14.65 3.60 6.06
CA PHE A 10 13.72 2.54 6.46
C PHE A 10 12.79 3.01 7.59
N ASP A 11 13.33 3.60 8.65
CA ASP A 11 12.56 4.07 9.80
C ASP A 11 11.58 5.17 9.41
N GLU A 12 12.03 6.12 8.59
CA GLU A 12 11.18 7.15 8.00
C GLU A 12 10.03 6.53 7.22
N GLN A 13 10.31 5.53 6.38
CA GLN A 13 9.29 4.97 5.51
C GLN A 13 8.28 4.09 6.27
N VAL A 14 8.71 3.41 7.33
CA VAL A 14 7.80 2.73 8.27
C VAL A 14 6.85 3.73 8.94
N ARG A 15 7.37 4.90 9.36
CA ARG A 15 6.54 5.97 9.95
C ARG A 15 5.50 6.50 8.96
N LEU A 16 5.90 6.79 7.72
CA LEU A 16 5.00 7.26 6.66
C LEU A 16 3.90 6.23 6.33
N CYS A 17 4.25 4.95 6.31
CA CYS A 17 3.29 3.85 6.18
C CYS A 17 2.27 3.86 7.31
N ALA A 18 2.74 3.92 8.56
CA ALA A 18 1.87 3.94 9.74
C ALA A 18 0.92 5.13 9.75
N ASP A 19 1.41 6.33 9.45
CA ASP A 19 0.60 7.55 9.43
C ASP A 19 -0.43 7.54 8.31
N THR A 20 -0.04 7.10 7.12
CA THR A 20 -0.95 6.96 5.98
C THR A 20 -2.03 5.92 6.25
N LEU A 21 -1.68 4.77 6.82
CA LEU A 21 -2.62 3.73 7.20
C LEU A 21 -3.63 4.22 8.25
N LYS A 22 -3.19 4.99 9.26
CA LYS A 22 -4.08 5.58 10.26
C LYS A 22 -5.05 6.59 9.64
N ARG A 23 -4.54 7.49 8.79
CA ARG A 23 -5.34 8.51 8.10
C ARG A 23 -6.37 7.87 7.17
N LYS A 24 -5.94 6.97 6.27
CA LYS A 24 -6.83 6.29 5.31
C LYS A 24 -7.88 5.42 6.00
N THR A 25 -7.55 4.79 7.12
CA THR A 25 -8.57 4.05 7.91
C THR A 25 -9.67 4.96 8.41
N LYS A 26 -9.33 6.12 8.98
CA LYS A 26 -10.35 7.11 9.37
C LYS A 26 -11.21 7.57 8.19
N GLU A 27 -10.62 7.70 7.00
CA GLU A 27 -11.33 8.14 5.78
C GLU A 27 -12.24 7.06 5.18
N TYR A 28 -11.79 5.81 5.11
CA TYR A 28 -12.49 4.74 4.39
C TYR A 28 -13.40 3.89 5.27
N THR A 29 -13.06 3.70 6.55
CA THR A 29 -13.85 2.86 7.45
C THR A 29 -14.59 3.68 8.50
N GLY A 30 -14.25 4.96 8.68
CA GLY A 30 -14.82 5.77 9.77
C GLY A 30 -14.51 5.09 11.11
N ASP A 31 -15.56 4.70 11.84
CA ASP A 31 -15.48 3.93 13.09
C ASP A 31 -15.57 2.40 12.88
N ASP A 32 -15.70 1.92 11.64
CA ASP A 32 -15.75 0.48 11.32
C ASP A 32 -14.37 -0.17 11.58
N PRO A 33 -14.32 -1.21 12.44
CA PRO A 33 -13.07 -1.91 12.73
C PRO A 33 -12.54 -2.77 11.56
N ASP A 34 -13.34 -3.12 10.56
CA ASP A 34 -12.91 -3.95 9.43
C ASP A 34 -12.18 -3.14 8.35
N ARG A 35 -10.87 -2.99 8.55
CA ARG A 35 -9.94 -2.36 7.60
C ARG A 35 -9.82 -3.10 6.26
N LEU A 36 -10.37 -4.30 6.13
CA LEU A 36 -10.33 -5.13 4.93
C LEU A 36 -11.68 -5.16 4.20
N GLY A 37 -12.73 -4.56 4.76
CA GLY A 37 -14.10 -4.60 4.24
C GLY A 37 -14.21 -4.13 2.78
N ALA A 38 -13.49 -3.08 2.41
CA ALA A 38 -13.45 -2.58 1.04
C ALA A 38 -12.93 -3.62 0.02
N PHE A 39 -11.92 -4.42 0.40
CA PHE A 39 -11.39 -5.47 -0.48
C PHE A 39 -12.33 -6.67 -0.58
N LYS A 40 -13.03 -7.01 0.51
CA LYS A 40 -14.07 -8.05 0.51
C LYS A 40 -15.25 -7.65 -0.39
N ALA A 41 -15.70 -6.41 -0.28
CA ALA A 41 -16.76 -5.85 -1.13
C ALA A 41 -16.32 -5.81 -2.61
N ALA A 42 -15.11 -5.32 -2.89
CA ALA A 42 -14.56 -5.29 -4.24
C ALA A 42 -14.40 -6.70 -4.85
N ALA A 43 -14.03 -7.68 -4.04
CA ALA A 43 -13.92 -9.07 -4.45
C ALA A 43 -15.28 -9.69 -4.79
N ALA A 44 -16.31 -9.43 -3.97
CA ALA A 44 -17.68 -9.85 -4.25
C ALA A 44 -18.20 -9.24 -5.55
N LEU A 45 -17.97 -7.95 -5.78
CA LEU A 45 -18.37 -7.24 -7.00
C LEU A 45 -17.69 -7.80 -8.25
N GLN A 46 -16.42 -8.20 -8.15
CA GLN A 46 -15.62 -8.68 -9.28
C GLN A 46 -15.62 -10.21 -9.43
N HIS A 47 -16.42 -10.93 -8.64
CA HIS A 47 -16.44 -12.40 -8.60
C HIS A 47 -15.04 -13.01 -8.45
N THR A 48 -14.24 -12.48 -7.52
CA THR A 48 -12.85 -12.88 -7.29
C THR A 48 -12.56 -12.98 -5.79
N THR A 49 -11.32 -13.24 -5.40
CA THR A 49 -10.92 -13.29 -3.98
C THR A 49 -10.46 -11.91 -3.48
N PRO A 50 -10.55 -11.61 -2.17
CA PRO A 50 -10.02 -10.36 -1.60
C PRO A 50 -8.55 -10.11 -1.93
N GLN A 51 -7.72 -11.16 -1.99
CA GLN A 51 -6.33 -11.07 -2.40
C GLN A 51 -6.18 -10.59 -3.84
N ARG A 52 -7.00 -11.13 -4.76
CA ARG A 52 -6.98 -10.73 -6.18
C ARG A 52 -7.51 -9.32 -6.39
N ALA A 53 -8.58 -8.95 -5.68
CA ALA A 53 -9.11 -7.60 -5.71
C ALA A 53 -8.06 -6.58 -5.21
N LEU A 54 -7.38 -6.88 -4.10
CA LEU A 54 -6.28 -6.05 -3.59
C LEU A 54 -5.11 -5.99 -4.59
N ALA A 55 -4.69 -7.13 -5.14
CA ALA A 55 -3.59 -7.18 -6.10
C ALA A 55 -3.86 -6.31 -7.34
N GLY A 56 -5.10 -6.26 -7.82
CA GLY A 56 -5.50 -5.35 -8.89
C GLY A 56 -5.34 -3.87 -8.51
N MET A 57 -5.67 -3.50 -7.28
CA MET A 57 -5.46 -2.13 -6.78
C MET A 57 -3.98 -1.80 -6.56
N LEU A 58 -3.18 -2.76 -6.10
CA LEU A 58 -1.72 -2.62 -5.98
C LEU A 58 -1.06 -2.44 -7.35
N ALA A 59 -1.55 -3.11 -8.39
CA ALA A 59 -0.95 -3.12 -9.72
C ALA A 59 -0.74 -1.69 -10.27
N LYS A 60 -1.69 -0.77 -10.08
CA LYS A 60 -1.54 0.62 -10.54
C LYS A 60 -0.37 1.35 -9.87
N HIS A 61 -0.08 1.04 -8.60
CA HIS A 61 1.02 1.65 -7.86
C HIS A 61 2.36 1.09 -8.32
N ILE A 62 2.43 -0.22 -8.58
CA ILE A 62 3.62 -0.86 -9.14
C ILE A 62 3.92 -0.35 -10.55
N VAL A 63 2.90 -0.27 -11.43
CA VAL A 63 3.07 0.29 -12.78
C VAL A 63 3.58 1.74 -12.70
N SER A 64 2.99 2.57 -11.85
CA SER A 64 3.45 3.95 -11.65
C SER A 64 4.91 4.03 -11.16
N LEU A 65 5.34 3.14 -10.27
CA LEU A 65 6.74 3.10 -9.82
C LEU A 65 7.69 2.67 -10.95
N TYR A 66 7.28 1.72 -11.79
CA TYR A 66 8.05 1.33 -12.97
C TYR A 66 8.18 2.54 -13.92
N ASP A 67 7.07 3.18 -14.27
CA ASP A 67 7.08 4.36 -15.14
C ASP A 67 8.03 5.45 -14.62
N MET A 68 8.02 5.69 -13.30
CA MET A 68 8.92 6.66 -12.67
C MET A 68 10.40 6.24 -12.75
N CYS A 69 10.71 4.96 -12.55
CA CYS A 69 12.08 4.44 -12.64
C CYS A 69 12.63 4.45 -14.07
N PHE A 70 11.76 4.30 -15.08
CA PHE A 70 12.14 4.26 -16.49
C PHE A 70 12.00 5.62 -17.21
N ALA A 71 11.60 6.67 -16.51
CA ALA A 71 11.52 8.01 -17.10
C ALA A 71 12.93 8.60 -17.31
N GLU A 72 13.32 8.81 -18.58
CA GLU A 72 14.65 9.34 -18.92
C GLU A 72 14.77 10.85 -18.70
N GLU A 73 13.68 11.60 -18.91
CA GLU A 73 13.70 13.08 -18.92
C GLU A 73 12.92 13.71 -17.77
N THR A 74 12.35 12.92 -16.87
CA THR A 74 11.50 13.43 -15.78
C THR A 74 12.15 13.18 -14.41
N VAL A 75 12.35 14.26 -13.67
CA VAL A 75 12.74 14.19 -12.26
C VAL A 75 11.47 14.36 -11.40
N TYR A 76 11.06 13.28 -10.74
CA TYR A 76 9.93 13.33 -9.82
C TYR A 76 10.37 13.89 -8.45
N PRO A 77 9.55 14.75 -7.81
CA PRO A 77 9.84 15.23 -6.48
C PRO A 77 9.76 14.09 -5.46
N MET A 78 10.51 14.21 -4.36
CA MET A 78 10.56 13.17 -3.31
C MET A 78 9.19 12.83 -2.75
N ASP A 79 8.30 13.82 -2.58
CA ASP A 79 6.92 13.58 -2.12
C ASP A 79 6.16 12.59 -3.03
N THR A 80 6.45 12.58 -4.34
CA THR A 80 5.83 11.61 -5.27
C THR A 80 6.39 10.20 -5.07
N TRP A 81 7.70 10.08 -4.87
CA TRP A 81 8.33 8.80 -4.51
C TRP A 81 7.77 8.27 -3.19
N ASP A 82 7.71 9.13 -2.17
CA ASP A 82 7.20 8.79 -0.85
C ASP A 82 5.75 8.31 -0.92
N GLU A 83 4.89 9.01 -1.65
CA GLU A 83 3.50 8.60 -1.84
C GLU A 83 3.41 7.21 -2.50
N LYS A 84 4.09 6.99 -3.64
CA LYS A 84 3.97 5.74 -4.40
C LYS A 84 4.57 4.54 -3.68
N ILE A 85 5.71 4.73 -3.02
CA ILE A 85 6.36 3.67 -2.23
C ILE A 85 5.52 3.38 -0.98
N THR A 86 5.04 4.41 -0.27
CA THR A 86 4.19 4.26 0.92
C THR A 86 2.90 3.51 0.60
N ASP A 87 2.21 3.90 -0.48
CA ASP A 87 0.99 3.21 -0.89
C ASP A 87 1.26 1.74 -1.24
N SER A 88 2.31 1.47 -2.03
CA SER A 88 2.69 0.10 -2.40
C SER A 88 2.98 -0.78 -1.17
N LEU A 89 3.75 -0.28 -0.21
CA LEU A 89 4.05 -0.97 1.05
C LEU A 89 2.78 -1.21 1.88
N ASN A 90 1.91 -0.21 1.98
CA ASN A 90 0.65 -0.33 2.71
C ASN A 90 -0.28 -1.39 2.11
N TYR A 91 -0.36 -1.46 0.77
CA TYR A 91 -1.08 -2.54 0.09
C TYR A 91 -0.47 -3.92 0.40
N LEU A 92 0.86 -4.04 0.44
CA LEU A 92 1.52 -5.29 0.83
C LEU A 92 1.24 -5.69 2.29
N PHE A 93 1.21 -4.73 3.22
CA PHE A 93 0.82 -4.99 4.61
C PHE A 93 -0.63 -5.44 4.72
N LEU A 94 -1.55 -4.81 3.99
CA LEU A 94 -2.96 -5.20 3.94
C LEU A 94 -3.15 -6.57 3.29
N LEU A 95 -2.39 -6.89 2.24
CA LEU A 95 -2.38 -8.22 1.63
C LEU A 95 -1.96 -9.29 2.65
N LYS A 96 -0.89 -9.03 3.42
CA LYS A 96 -0.48 -9.92 4.51
C LYS A 96 -1.60 -10.12 5.53
N ALA A 97 -2.36 -9.08 5.86
CA ALA A 97 -3.50 -9.18 6.77
C ALA A 97 -4.63 -10.04 6.19
N ILE A 98 -5.01 -9.85 4.93
CA ILE A 98 -6.02 -10.68 4.23
C ILE A 98 -5.59 -12.16 4.21
N VAL A 99 -4.33 -12.42 3.85
CA VAL A 99 -3.79 -13.79 3.82
C VAL A 99 -3.86 -14.40 5.21
N LYS A 100 -3.46 -13.67 6.26
CA LYS A 100 -3.51 -14.16 7.64
C LYS A 100 -4.95 -14.45 8.09
N GLU A 101 -5.90 -13.55 7.81
CA GLU A 101 -7.33 -13.72 8.14
C GLU A 101 -7.88 -15.03 7.56
N GLY A 102 -7.54 -15.34 6.29
CA GLY A 102 -7.96 -16.57 5.62
C GLY A 102 -7.31 -17.87 6.16
N HIS A 103 -6.23 -17.80 6.94
CA HIS A 103 -5.63 -18.99 7.59
C HIS A 103 -6.11 -19.19 9.03
N THR A 104 -6.74 -18.18 9.63
CA THR A 104 -7.28 -18.23 11.00
C THR A 104 -8.77 -18.60 11.06
N ASN A 105 -9.42 -18.72 9.90
CA ASN A 105 -10.78 -19.24 9.73
C ASN A 105 -10.73 -20.67 9.20
#